data_AF-A0A2V9T9J4-F1
#
_entry.id   AF-A0A2V9T9J4-F1
#
_cell.length_a   1.000
_cell.length_b   1.000
_cell.length_c   1.000
_cell.angle_alpha   90.00
_cell.angle_beta   90.00
_cell.angle_gamma   90.00
#
_symmetry.space_group_name_H-M   'P 1'
#
loop_
_entity.id
_entity.type
_entity.pdbx_description
1 polymer ?
#
loop_
_entity_poly.entity_id
_entity_poly.type
_entity_poly.pdbx_seq_one_letter_code
_entity_poly.pdbx_strand_id
1 'polypeptide(L)'
;MKRRTPTLIKSPIAWQMAATPVEHPAIPVLAERGGTQLRTPRPTVLVDTREQHPFDFARFEGWFAGMERRALGSGDYSISGLEDICVVERKELADLVQSFTVERPTFMKRLKRMSTYPHKLLVITAALSEVKSRYPFSPSNPNRVMQALIAAFAGWGVPFLCTETHEMGEEIVASYLYQVHLYYWLETNGYGRYLADEDL
;
A
#
# COMPACT_ATOMS: atom_id res chain seq x y z
N MET A 1 4.42 26.28 43.61
CA MET A 1 4.53 26.23 42.13
C MET A 1 3.23 25.66 41.55
N LYS A 2 2.43 26.46 40.83
CA LYS A 2 1.23 25.96 40.13
C LYS A 2 1.68 25.24 38.85
N ARG A 3 1.43 23.93 38.75
CA ARG A 3 1.60 23.17 37.50
C ARG A 3 0.59 23.73 36.48
N ARG A 4 1.09 24.32 35.39
CA ARG A 4 0.27 24.60 34.20
C ARG A 4 -0.07 23.26 33.55
N THR A 5 -1.34 22.86 33.62
CA THR A 5 -1.85 21.74 32.82
C THR A 5 -1.78 22.15 31.35
N PRO A 6 -1.15 21.37 30.46
CA PRO A 6 -1.21 21.69 29.04
C PRO A 6 -2.67 21.57 28.61
N THR A 7 -3.25 22.65 28.10
CA THR A 7 -4.53 22.59 27.39
C THR A 7 -4.31 21.78 26.12
N LEU A 8 -4.67 20.50 26.16
CA LEU A 8 -4.84 19.69 24.95
C LEU A 8 -5.79 20.45 24.03
N ILE A 9 -5.36 20.72 22.79
CA ILE A 9 -6.21 21.30 21.75
C ILE A 9 -7.43 20.37 21.66
N LYS A 10 -8.60 20.85 22.11
CA LYS A 10 -9.84 20.12 21.91
C LYS A 10 -10.02 19.97 20.40
N SER A 11 -10.27 18.74 19.96
CA SER A 11 -10.47 18.41 18.55
C SER A 11 -11.37 19.47 17.91
N PRO A 12 -10.91 20.20 16.88
CA PRO A 12 -11.80 21.06 16.11
C PRO A 12 -12.95 20.17 15.62
N ILE A 13 -14.14 20.42 16.16
CA ILE A 13 -15.36 19.73 15.77
C ILE A 13 -15.61 20.12 14.31
N ALA A 14 -15.68 19.11 13.44
CA ALA A 14 -15.87 19.17 11.99
C ALA A 14 -14.63 19.54 11.15
N TRP A 15 -13.61 18.68 11.14
CA TRP A 15 -12.81 18.52 9.92
C TRP A 15 -13.73 17.90 8.86
N GLN A 16 -14.13 18.69 7.87
CA GLN A 16 -14.96 18.24 6.75
C GLN A 16 -14.21 17.10 6.02
N MET A 17 -14.85 15.94 5.90
CA MET A 17 -14.30 14.76 5.19
C MET A 17 -14.63 14.76 3.69
N ALA A 18 -14.80 15.93 3.08
CA ALA A 18 -15.09 16.05 1.66
C ALA A 18 -13.90 16.69 0.94
N ALA A 19 -12.79 15.97 0.90
CA ALA A 19 -11.68 16.29 0.01
C ALA A 19 -11.88 15.54 -1.31
N THR A 20 -11.71 16.22 -2.43
CA THR A 20 -11.68 15.59 -3.75
C THR A 20 -10.22 15.37 -4.14
N PRO A 21 -9.78 14.12 -4.37
CA PRO A 21 -8.43 13.85 -4.85
C PRO A 21 -8.17 14.55 -6.20
N VAL A 22 -6.93 14.99 -6.41
CA VAL A 22 -6.48 15.46 -7.73
C VAL A 22 -6.12 14.27 -8.61
N GLU A 23 -5.98 14.52 -9.90
CA GLU A 23 -5.49 13.51 -10.85
C GLU A 23 -4.08 13.05 -10.51
N HIS A 24 -3.79 11.79 -10.83
CA HIS A 24 -2.47 11.19 -10.73
C HIS A 24 -1.44 11.96 -11.59
N PRO A 25 -0.14 11.98 -11.20
CA PRO A 25 0.86 12.68 -11.98
C PRO A 25 1.12 11.97 -13.31
N ALA A 26 1.30 12.74 -14.39
CA ALA A 26 1.56 12.18 -15.73
C ALA A 26 2.90 11.42 -15.81
N ILE A 27 3.87 11.78 -14.96
CA ILE A 27 5.21 11.17 -14.91
C ILE A 27 5.38 10.62 -13.50
N PRO A 28 5.84 9.36 -13.32
CA PRO A 28 6.13 8.82 -12.01
C PRO A 28 7.36 9.53 -11.41
N VAL A 29 7.72 9.18 -10.17
CA VAL A 29 8.98 9.66 -9.58
C VAL A 29 10.16 9.32 -10.48
N LEU A 30 11.10 10.26 -10.59
CA LEU A 30 12.31 10.12 -11.39
C LEU A 30 13.51 10.24 -10.47
N ALA A 31 14.55 9.43 -10.70
CA ALA A 31 15.78 9.53 -9.94
C ALA A 31 16.73 10.55 -10.58
N GLU A 32 17.34 11.42 -9.78
CA GLU A 32 18.35 12.36 -10.22
C GLU A 32 19.67 12.14 -9.45
N ARG A 33 20.81 12.36 -10.11
CA ARG A 33 22.13 12.35 -9.45
C ARG A 33 22.96 13.53 -9.94
N GLY A 34 23.33 14.43 -9.03
CA GLY A 34 24.10 15.62 -9.37
C GLY A 34 23.42 16.51 -10.41
N GLY A 35 22.09 16.65 -10.33
CA GLY A 35 21.27 17.44 -11.26
C GLY A 35 21.06 16.80 -12.65
N THR A 36 21.41 15.52 -12.83
CA THR A 36 21.13 14.78 -14.06
C THR A 36 20.10 13.69 -13.79
N GLN A 37 19.01 13.72 -14.55
CA GLN A 37 17.99 12.68 -14.51
C GLN A 37 18.56 11.35 -15.04
N LEU A 38 18.38 10.28 -14.26
CA LEU A 38 18.76 8.94 -14.65
C LEU A 38 17.69 8.31 -15.54
N ARG A 39 18.12 7.66 -16.62
CA ARG A 39 17.25 6.82 -17.45
C ARG A 39 17.14 5.44 -16.84
N THR A 40 16.04 5.17 -16.15
CA THR A 40 15.79 3.88 -15.51
C THR A 40 14.82 3.03 -16.34
N PRO A 41 14.94 1.70 -16.34
CA PRO A 41 13.96 0.84 -16.98
C PRO A 41 12.62 0.95 -16.25
N ARG A 42 11.53 0.69 -16.99
CA ARG A 42 10.18 0.62 -16.42
C ARG A 42 9.92 -0.81 -15.93
N PRO A 43 9.24 -1.00 -14.78
CA PRO A 43 8.87 -2.32 -14.30
C PRO A 43 7.77 -2.96 -15.17
N THR A 44 7.72 -4.29 -15.15
CA THR A 44 6.53 -5.06 -15.54
C THR A 44 5.78 -5.49 -14.30
N VAL A 45 4.51 -5.08 -14.18
CA VAL A 45 3.66 -5.44 -13.04
C VAL A 45 3.15 -6.87 -13.20
N LEU A 46 3.21 -7.65 -12.12
CA LEU A 46 2.57 -8.95 -12.05
C LEU A 46 1.28 -8.86 -11.25
N VAL A 47 0.22 -9.44 -11.80
CA VAL A 47 -1.09 -9.54 -11.15
C VAL A 47 -1.41 -11.01 -10.91
N ASP A 48 -1.79 -11.36 -9.69
CA ASP A 48 -2.18 -12.72 -9.35
C ASP A 48 -3.38 -13.19 -10.20
N THR A 49 -3.33 -14.43 -10.68
CA THR A 49 -4.40 -15.00 -11.50
C THR A 49 -5.69 -15.27 -10.72
N ARG A 50 -5.61 -15.35 -9.39
CA ARG A 50 -6.78 -15.58 -8.50
C ARG A 50 -7.46 -14.28 -8.08
N GLU A 51 -6.81 -13.12 -8.28
CA GLU A 51 -7.42 -11.83 -8.04
C GLU A 51 -8.60 -11.63 -9.01
N GLN A 52 -9.80 -11.47 -8.45
CA GLN A 52 -11.04 -11.43 -9.23
C GLN A 52 -11.34 -10.04 -9.78
N HIS A 53 -10.99 -9.00 -9.03
CA HIS A 53 -11.26 -7.62 -9.37
C HIS A 53 -9.95 -6.82 -9.35
N PRO A 54 -8.97 -7.19 -10.20
CA PRO A 54 -7.65 -6.55 -10.18
C PRO A 54 -7.75 -5.07 -10.49
N PHE A 55 -6.81 -4.30 -9.95
CA PHE A 55 -6.59 -2.91 -10.32
C PHE A 55 -6.27 -2.80 -11.81
N ASP A 56 -6.77 -1.74 -12.45
CA ASP A 56 -6.41 -1.39 -13.82
C ASP A 56 -5.29 -0.34 -13.82
N PHE A 57 -4.12 -0.73 -14.33
CA PHE A 57 -2.98 0.17 -14.44
C PHE A 57 -2.89 0.87 -15.81
N ALA A 58 -3.86 0.67 -16.70
CA ALA A 58 -3.82 1.21 -18.07
C ALA A 58 -3.71 2.75 -18.11
N ARG A 59 -4.28 3.45 -17.12
CA ARG A 59 -4.24 4.92 -17.04
C ARG A 59 -2.86 5.49 -16.70
N PHE A 60 -1.93 4.69 -16.18
CA PHE A 60 -0.58 5.14 -15.82
C PHE A 60 0.38 5.00 -17.01
N GLU A 61 0.06 5.69 -18.11
CA GLU A 61 0.85 5.63 -19.33
C GLU A 61 2.31 6.01 -19.07
N GLY A 62 3.24 5.15 -19.51
CA GLY A 62 4.67 5.40 -19.35
C GLY A 62 5.25 5.07 -17.97
N TRP A 63 4.44 4.61 -17.01
CA TRP A 63 4.95 4.13 -15.71
C TRP A 63 5.51 2.72 -15.84
N PHE A 64 4.84 1.84 -16.58
CA PHE A 64 5.19 0.43 -16.70
C PHE A 64 5.65 0.07 -18.12
N ALA A 65 6.47 -0.97 -18.22
CA ALA A 65 6.79 -1.62 -19.49
C ALA A 65 5.63 -2.52 -19.97
N GLY A 66 4.82 -3.01 -19.03
CA GLY A 66 3.65 -3.83 -19.28
C GLY A 66 3.07 -4.44 -18.00
N MET A 67 2.07 -5.28 -18.18
CA MET A 67 1.41 -6.03 -17.11
C MET A 67 1.24 -7.49 -17.53
N GLU A 68 1.49 -8.42 -16.62
CA GLU A 68 1.32 -9.86 -16.83
C GLU A 68 0.45 -10.48 -15.73
N ARG A 69 -0.47 -11.37 -16.12
CA ARG A 69 -1.19 -12.21 -15.15
C ARG A 69 -0.39 -13.49 -14.89
N ARG A 70 -0.07 -13.76 -13.63
CA ARG A 70 0.72 -14.93 -13.20
C ARG A 70 0.27 -15.41 -11.83
N ALA A 71 0.32 -16.71 -11.57
CA ALA A 71 0.10 -17.21 -10.21
C ALA A 71 1.28 -16.79 -9.31
N LEU A 72 1.03 -15.96 -8.31
CA LEU A 72 2.02 -15.49 -7.35
C LEU A 72 2.11 -16.42 -6.13
N GLY A 73 3.31 -16.50 -5.56
CA GLY A 73 3.53 -17.24 -4.32
C GLY A 73 2.75 -16.65 -3.13
N SER A 74 2.63 -15.33 -3.08
CA SER A 74 1.94 -14.56 -2.04
C SER A 74 1.49 -13.21 -2.61
N GLY A 75 0.41 -12.65 -2.07
CA GLY A 75 -0.13 -11.35 -2.50
C GLY A 75 -0.86 -11.39 -3.84
N ASP A 76 -1.39 -10.23 -4.20
CA ASP A 76 -2.18 -10.00 -5.41
C ASP A 76 -1.37 -9.26 -6.47
N TYR A 77 -0.32 -8.52 -6.08
CA TYR A 77 0.58 -7.82 -7.00
C TYR A 77 2.05 -7.98 -6.61
N SER A 78 2.90 -7.98 -7.63
CA SER A 78 4.37 -7.90 -7.51
C SER A 78 4.99 -7.31 -8.78
N ILE A 79 6.31 -7.42 -8.92
CA ILE A 79 7.10 -6.92 -10.05
C ILE A 79 7.87 -8.10 -10.63
N SER A 80 7.88 -8.21 -11.95
CA SER A 80 8.60 -9.28 -12.66
C SER A 80 10.09 -9.25 -12.31
N GLY A 81 10.62 -10.38 -11.84
CA GLY A 81 12.00 -10.52 -11.37
C GLY A 81 12.24 -10.14 -9.92
N LEU A 82 11.25 -9.58 -9.21
CA LEU A 82 11.33 -9.18 -7.80
C LEU A 82 10.27 -9.88 -6.93
N GLU A 83 9.70 -11.00 -7.41
CA GLU A 83 8.60 -11.71 -6.76
C GLU A 83 8.94 -12.23 -5.36
N ASP A 84 10.22 -12.46 -5.06
CA ASP A 84 10.68 -12.93 -3.76
C ASP A 84 10.92 -11.80 -2.76
N ILE A 85 10.92 -10.53 -3.21
CA ILE A 85 11.20 -9.38 -2.35
C ILE A 85 10.09 -8.33 -2.29
N CYS A 86 9.18 -8.32 -3.26
CA CYS A 86 8.07 -7.37 -3.34
C CYS A 86 6.72 -8.09 -3.32
N VAL A 87 5.86 -7.72 -2.37
CA VAL A 87 4.49 -8.25 -2.28
C VAL A 87 3.51 -7.15 -1.91
N VAL A 88 2.41 -7.08 -2.65
CA VAL A 88 1.24 -6.26 -2.29
C VAL A 88 0.03 -7.17 -2.18
N GLU A 89 -0.64 -7.12 -1.04
CA GLU A 89 -1.95 -7.74 -0.84
C GLU A 89 -3.00 -6.63 -0.83
N ARG A 90 -4.09 -6.81 -1.55
CA ARG A 90 -5.24 -5.91 -1.55
C ARG A 90 -6.42 -6.57 -0.84
N LYS A 91 -7.19 -5.78 -0.09
CA LYS A 91 -8.47 -6.21 0.46
C LYS A 91 -9.52 -5.11 0.38
N GLU A 92 -10.70 -5.48 -0.08
CA GLU A 92 -11.91 -4.70 0.14
C GLU A 92 -12.31 -4.74 1.63
N LEU A 93 -13.14 -3.79 2.07
CA LEU A 93 -13.56 -3.69 3.48
C LEU A 93 -14.26 -4.97 3.97
N ALA A 94 -15.17 -5.53 3.17
CA ALA A 94 -15.89 -6.74 3.54
C ALA A 94 -14.94 -7.94 3.72
N ASP A 95 -14.02 -8.13 2.77
CA ASP A 95 -13.03 -9.20 2.80
C ASP A 95 -12.05 -9.04 3.95
N LEU A 96 -11.67 -7.80 4.28
CA LEU A 96 -10.84 -7.49 5.44
C LEU A 96 -11.52 -7.91 6.74
N VAL A 97 -12.78 -7.51 6.93
CA VAL A 97 -13.55 -7.86 8.12
C VAL A 97 -13.71 -9.37 8.23
N GLN A 98 -14.07 -10.05 7.14
CA GLN A 98 -14.16 -11.50 7.07
C GLN A 98 -12.81 -12.17 7.41
N SER A 99 -11.71 -11.62 6.89
CA SER A 99 -10.36 -12.15 7.10
C SER A 99 -9.89 -12.04 8.54
N PHE A 100 -10.27 -10.99 9.28
CA PHE A 100 -9.91 -10.87 10.69
C PHE A 100 -10.87 -11.59 11.65
N THR A 101 -11.99 -12.10 11.16
CA THR A 101 -13.05 -12.73 11.95
C THR A 101 -13.21 -14.21 11.63
N VAL A 102 -13.82 -14.55 10.50
CA VAL A 102 -14.13 -15.91 10.07
C VAL A 102 -12.87 -16.65 9.59
N GLU A 103 -12.07 -16.01 8.73
CA GLU A 103 -10.91 -16.65 8.08
C GLU A 103 -9.58 -16.34 8.79
N ARG A 104 -9.68 -15.91 10.06
CA ARG A 104 -8.57 -15.39 10.84
C ARG A 104 -7.31 -16.26 10.80
N PRO A 105 -7.37 -17.59 11.04
CA PRO A 105 -6.15 -18.41 11.04
C PRO A 105 -5.41 -18.39 9.69
N THR A 106 -6.15 -18.41 8.58
CA THR A 106 -5.58 -18.37 7.23
C THR A 106 -4.96 -17.02 6.95
N PHE A 107 -5.66 -15.93 7.29
CA PHE A 107 -5.14 -14.59 7.06
C PHE A 107 -3.92 -14.26 7.94
N MET A 108 -3.89 -14.70 9.20
CA MET A 108 -2.69 -14.55 10.05
C MET A 108 -1.47 -15.26 9.45
N LYS A 109 -1.64 -16.46 8.89
CA LYS A 109 -0.56 -17.18 8.22
C LYS A 109 -0.06 -16.40 6.99
N ARG A 110 -0.98 -15.82 6.22
CA ARG A 110 -0.65 -14.98 5.05
C ARG A 110 0.14 -13.74 5.46
N LEU A 111 -0.34 -12.96 6.42
CA LEU A 111 0.37 -11.77 6.93
C LEU A 111 1.75 -12.13 7.50
N LYS A 112 1.86 -13.24 8.24
CA LYS A 112 3.15 -13.72 8.74
C LYS A 112 4.10 -14.11 7.61
N ARG A 113 3.60 -14.71 6.52
CA ARG A 113 4.41 -14.98 5.33
C ARG A 113 4.83 -13.68 4.65
N MET A 114 3.90 -12.75 4.42
CA MET A 114 4.22 -11.44 3.86
C MET A 114 5.27 -10.70 4.69
N SER A 115 5.27 -10.85 6.02
CA SER A 115 6.25 -10.19 6.90
C SER A 115 7.72 -10.48 6.56
N THR A 116 8.01 -11.60 5.89
CA THR A 116 9.39 -11.96 5.48
C THR A 116 9.88 -11.20 4.26
N TYR A 117 8.99 -10.53 3.52
CA TYR A 117 9.35 -9.77 2.32
C TYR A 117 9.92 -8.39 2.72
N PRO A 118 11.05 -7.95 2.15
CA PRO A 118 11.57 -6.60 2.37
C PRO A 118 10.57 -5.51 1.99
N HIS A 119 9.94 -5.63 0.83
CA HIS A 119 8.93 -4.72 0.32
C HIS A 119 7.57 -5.39 0.41
N LYS A 120 6.77 -4.98 1.39
CA LYS A 120 5.46 -5.56 1.71
C LYS A 120 4.46 -4.46 1.98
N LEU A 121 3.25 -4.60 1.44
CA LEU A 121 2.17 -3.65 1.67
C LEU A 121 0.82 -4.36 1.68
N LEU A 122 -0.01 -4.05 2.68
CA LEU A 122 -1.44 -4.39 2.68
C LEU A 122 -2.25 -3.15 2.28
N VAL A 123 -2.97 -3.20 1.18
CA VAL A 123 -3.80 -2.11 0.70
C VAL A 123 -5.26 -2.43 0.98
N ILE A 124 -5.95 -1.48 1.60
CA ILE A 124 -7.36 -1.58 1.94
C ILE A 124 -8.10 -0.54 1.12
N THR A 125 -8.94 -0.97 0.19
CA THR A 125 -9.76 -0.10 -0.68
C THR A 125 -11.01 0.39 0.05
N ALA A 126 -10.78 1.11 1.14
CA ALA A 126 -11.80 1.78 1.94
C ALA A 126 -11.16 2.92 2.72
N ALA A 127 -11.96 3.86 3.21
CA ALA A 127 -11.46 4.89 4.09
C ALA A 127 -11.13 4.31 5.48
N LEU A 128 -10.12 4.85 6.15
CA LEU A 128 -9.78 4.42 7.51
C LEU A 128 -10.95 4.68 8.49
N SER A 129 -11.73 5.74 8.25
CA SER A 129 -12.96 6.04 8.98
C SER A 129 -14.02 4.95 8.82
N GLU A 130 -14.15 4.35 7.63
CA GLU A 130 -15.05 3.22 7.38
C GLU A 130 -14.58 1.96 8.07
N VAL A 131 -13.26 1.68 8.05
CA VAL A 131 -12.65 0.59 8.82
C VAL A 131 -12.97 0.73 10.33
N LYS A 132 -13.11 1.97 10.82
CA LYS A 132 -13.44 2.29 12.22
C LYS A 132 -14.92 2.46 12.52
N SER A 133 -15.80 2.29 11.53
CA SER A 133 -17.24 2.46 11.66
C SER A 133 -17.97 1.13 11.67
N ARG A 134 -19.24 1.11 12.09
CA ARG A 134 -20.05 -0.12 12.12
C ARG A 134 -20.23 -0.68 10.71
N TYR A 135 -20.12 -2.00 10.57
CA TYR A 135 -20.28 -2.67 9.28
C TYR A 135 -21.73 -3.10 9.07
N PRO A 136 -22.42 -2.66 8.00
CA PRO A 136 -23.81 -3.07 7.75
C PRO A 136 -23.92 -4.57 7.41
N PHE A 137 -22.85 -5.18 6.93
CA PHE A 137 -22.77 -6.58 6.52
C PHE A 137 -22.15 -7.51 7.58
N SER A 138 -21.74 -7.01 8.75
CA SER A 138 -21.09 -7.84 9.78
C SER A 138 -21.31 -7.32 11.20
N PRO A 139 -21.59 -8.19 12.20
CA PRO A 139 -21.68 -7.79 13.61
C PRO A 139 -20.30 -7.55 14.26
N SER A 140 -19.21 -7.66 13.49
CA SER A 140 -17.84 -7.56 13.99
C SER A 140 -17.55 -6.19 14.58
N ASN A 141 -16.80 -6.17 15.70
CA ASN A 141 -16.41 -4.92 16.35
C ASN A 141 -15.27 -4.22 15.56
N PRO A 142 -15.49 -3.00 15.03
CA PRO A 142 -14.49 -2.29 14.23
C PRO A 142 -13.19 -2.01 14.97
N ASN A 143 -13.25 -1.85 16.29
CA ASN A 143 -12.04 -1.68 17.11
C ASN A 143 -11.16 -2.92 17.10
N ARG A 144 -11.74 -4.12 17.02
CA ARG A 144 -10.95 -5.37 16.97
C ARG A 144 -10.26 -5.53 15.62
N VAL A 145 -10.93 -5.13 14.53
CA VAL A 145 -10.33 -5.12 13.18
C VAL A 145 -9.15 -4.15 13.14
N MET A 146 -9.36 -2.90 13.61
CA MET A 146 -8.29 -1.92 13.68
C MET A 146 -7.12 -2.37 14.57
N GLN A 147 -7.40 -2.91 15.76
CA GLN A 147 -6.36 -3.41 16.65
C GLN A 147 -5.54 -4.53 15.99
N ALA A 148 -6.18 -5.38 15.19
CA ALA A 148 -5.47 -6.43 14.46
C ALA A 148 -4.59 -5.85 13.33
N LEU A 149 -5.05 -4.83 12.61
CA LEU A 149 -4.22 -4.10 11.64
C LEU A 149 -2.99 -3.45 12.30
N ILE A 150 -3.19 -2.72 13.39
CA ILE A 150 -2.11 -2.09 14.14
C ILE A 150 -1.14 -3.14 14.70
N ALA A 151 -1.65 -4.28 15.17
CA ALA A 151 -0.79 -5.38 15.63
C ALA A 151 0.05 -5.99 14.50
N ALA A 152 -0.52 -6.18 13.31
CA ALA A 152 0.24 -6.65 12.14
C ALA A 152 1.30 -5.63 11.71
N PHE A 153 0.97 -4.34 11.74
CA PHE A 153 1.92 -3.27 11.43
C PHE A 153 3.05 -3.18 12.44
N ALA A 154 2.74 -2.99 13.73
CA ALA A 154 3.76 -2.80 14.77
C ALA A 154 4.51 -4.10 15.10
N GLY A 155 3.81 -5.23 15.11
CA GLY A 155 4.37 -6.52 15.56
C GLY A 155 5.07 -7.31 14.46
N TRP A 156 4.58 -7.24 13.22
CA TRP A 156 5.16 -7.98 12.08
C TRP A 156 5.75 -7.05 11.01
N GLY A 157 5.71 -5.74 11.21
CA GLY A 157 6.23 -4.79 10.24
C GLY A 157 5.47 -4.80 8.92
N VAL A 158 4.21 -5.24 8.89
CA VAL A 158 3.38 -5.24 7.66
C VAL A 158 2.63 -3.91 7.60
N PRO A 159 3.12 -2.92 6.83
CA PRO A 159 2.41 -1.65 6.71
C PRO A 159 1.09 -1.86 6.00
N PHE A 160 0.11 -1.02 6.33
CA PHE A 160 -1.14 -0.96 5.58
C PHE A 160 -1.49 0.47 5.20
N LEU A 161 -2.16 0.62 4.06
CA LEU A 161 -2.73 1.87 3.58
C LEU A 161 -4.22 1.70 3.34
N CYS A 162 -4.99 2.74 3.64
CA CYS A 162 -6.40 2.85 3.32
C CYS A 162 -6.51 3.86 2.18
N THR A 163 -7.04 3.44 1.04
CA THR A 163 -7.03 4.27 -0.19
C THR A 163 -8.36 4.91 -0.49
N GLU A 164 -9.40 4.68 0.31
CA GLU A 164 -10.75 5.25 0.15
C GLU A 164 -11.51 4.72 -1.08
N THR A 165 -10.95 4.84 -2.27
CA THR A 165 -11.54 4.36 -3.52
C THR A 165 -10.68 3.31 -4.22
N HIS A 166 -11.26 2.65 -5.21
CA HIS A 166 -10.56 1.70 -6.07
C HIS A 166 -9.48 2.40 -6.88
N GLU A 167 -9.81 3.55 -7.48
CA GLU A 167 -8.92 4.37 -8.30
C GLU A 167 -7.71 4.87 -7.50
N MET A 168 -7.93 5.41 -6.31
CA MET A 168 -6.82 5.77 -5.43
C MET A 168 -5.97 4.55 -5.06
N GLY A 169 -6.60 3.38 -4.92
CA GLY A 169 -5.90 2.10 -4.77
C GLY A 169 -4.96 1.79 -5.93
N GLU A 170 -5.43 1.97 -7.17
CA GLU A 170 -4.64 1.78 -8.38
C GLU A 170 -3.40 2.69 -8.38
N GLU A 171 -3.57 3.98 -8.08
CA GLU A 171 -2.48 4.95 -8.11
C GLU A 171 -1.43 4.67 -7.03
N ILE A 172 -1.88 4.42 -5.80
CA ILE A 172 -0.96 4.16 -4.68
C ILE A 172 -0.20 2.85 -4.90
N VAL A 173 -0.86 1.79 -5.38
CA VAL A 173 -0.17 0.54 -5.71
C VAL A 173 0.78 0.73 -6.88
N ALA A 174 0.37 1.44 -7.93
CA ALA A 174 1.23 1.73 -9.08
C ALA A 174 2.50 2.47 -8.63
N SER A 175 2.34 3.53 -7.83
CA SER A 175 3.45 4.35 -7.34
C SER A 175 4.38 3.55 -6.44
N TYR A 176 3.82 2.74 -5.52
CA TYR A 176 4.61 1.88 -4.65
C TYR A 176 5.44 0.85 -5.44
N LEU A 177 4.81 0.12 -6.37
CA LEU A 177 5.50 -0.87 -7.20
C LEU A 177 6.58 -0.21 -8.06
N TYR A 178 6.29 0.95 -8.67
CA TYR A 178 7.26 1.69 -9.44
C TYR A 178 8.49 2.08 -8.59
N GLN A 179 8.26 2.65 -7.41
CA GLN A 179 9.32 3.08 -6.49
C GLN A 179 10.18 1.90 -6.01
N VAL A 180 9.57 0.77 -5.66
CA VAL A 180 10.31 -0.43 -5.27
C VAL A 180 11.25 -0.89 -6.39
N HIS A 181 10.75 -0.96 -7.62
CA HIS A 181 11.60 -1.30 -8.77
C HIS A 181 12.70 -0.27 -9.01
N LEU A 182 12.38 1.02 -8.96
CA LEU A 182 13.34 2.11 -9.15
C LEU A 182 14.48 1.99 -8.14
N TYR A 183 14.17 1.86 -6.86
CA TYR A 183 15.18 1.76 -5.80
C TYR A 183 16.01 0.49 -5.91
N TYR A 184 15.40 -0.63 -6.26
CA TYR A 184 16.13 -1.86 -6.53
C TYR A 184 17.12 -1.68 -7.70
N TRP A 185 16.67 -1.05 -8.80
CA TRP A 185 17.52 -0.78 -9.95
C TRP A 185 18.68 0.17 -9.60
N LEU A 186 18.42 1.23 -8.85
CA LEU A 186 19.46 2.17 -8.41
C LEU A 186 20.52 1.48 -7.55
N GLU A 187 20.09 0.67 -6.57
CA GLU A 187 20.98 -0.08 -5.69
C GLU A 187 21.85 -1.06 -6.49
N THR A 188 21.25 -1.85 -7.37
CA THR A 188 21.95 -2.86 -8.18
C THR A 188 22.88 -2.27 -9.23
N ASN A 189 22.69 -1.01 -9.62
CA ASN A 189 23.54 -0.30 -10.59
C ASN A 189 24.51 0.71 -9.93
N GLY A 190 24.66 0.66 -8.61
CA GLY A 190 25.68 1.44 -7.88
C GLY A 190 25.33 2.91 -7.66
N TYR A 191 24.07 3.32 -7.83
CA TYR A 191 23.61 4.69 -7.59
C TYR A 191 23.23 4.97 -6.12
N GLY A 192 23.55 4.03 -5.21
CA GLY A 192 23.17 4.06 -3.81
C GLY A 192 21.74 3.57 -3.55
N ARG A 193 21.39 3.41 -2.26
CA ARG A 193 20.07 2.97 -1.82
C ARG A 193 19.36 4.12 -1.09
N TYR A 194 18.04 4.14 -1.18
CA TYR A 194 17.11 5.08 -0.54
C TYR A 194 17.10 6.48 -1.18
N LEU A 195 15.94 7.15 -1.01
CA LEU A 195 15.78 8.58 -1.27
C LEU A 195 16.98 9.32 -0.69
N ALA A 196 17.80 9.94 -1.53
CA ALA A 196 18.69 10.98 -1.07
C ALA A 196 17.84 12.20 -0.67
N ASP A 197 18.36 13.09 0.16
CA ASP A 197 17.66 14.34 0.51
C ASP A 197 17.30 15.17 -0.76
N GLU A 198 18.02 14.95 -1.87
CA GLU A 198 17.78 15.58 -3.18
C GLU A 198 16.63 14.94 -3.99
N ASP A 199 16.12 13.76 -3.59
CA ASP A 199 15.06 13.01 -4.29
C ASP A 199 13.64 13.31 -3.73
N LEU A 200 13.49 14.20 -2.73
CA LEU A 200 12.22 14.62 -2.09
C LEU A 200 11.96 16.12 -2.20
#